data_AF-A0A8S2QMQ0-F1
#
_entry.id   AF-A0A8S2QMQ0-F1
#
_cell.length_a   1.000
_cell.length_b   1.000
_cell.length_c   1.000
_cell.angle_alpha   90.00
_cell.angle_beta   90.00
_cell.angle_gamma   90.00
#
_symmetry.space_group_name_H-M   'P 1'
#
loop_
_entity.id
_entity.type
_entity.pdbx_description
1 polymer ?
#
loop_
_entity_poly.entity_id
_entity_poly.type
_entity_poly.pdbx_seq_one_letter_code
_entity_poly.pdbx_strand_id
1 'polypeptide(L)'
;MTDDSQTGLKNTTTTDNHAKNRRFTITPKVGDSDVTFEKQQEQSKNSQIETSSDVLDKDFNKLYDDWIQLDNQLKIFEPQHKEYVQKLDEVEELKMKYRTEFDRYMKKIKQIQKDVKHLIKQRSKLSTTTTDTSRPTPTSSTTISTSVSDFKLKLKQSQSTTDLASKGRQSVLTPSLSMDEIDQIQTLKPLERLQLIGEQLNLHHSYLDRIADTLPRKDSYLRVILGAVDVSILNKSDKWRYKEEYEKFKFIITIITMIYSFIVWIANIKVRALDALFHFLLVWYYCTLTIRESILIVNGSNINGWWRAHHFIATVCTGILLTWPESQSYHQFRTQFFVFSFYLSVVQVLQFYYQRGCLYRLRALGETRDMDITIEGFHSWMFRK
;
A
#
# COMPACT_ATOMS: atom_id res chain seq x y z
N MET A 1 -48.24 16.43 -30.87
CA MET A 1 -47.89 17.73 -31.45
C MET A 1 -46.65 18.20 -30.71
N THR A 2 -45.45 17.77 -31.11
CA THR A 2 -44.57 18.41 -32.13
C THR A 2 -44.25 19.86 -31.71
N ASP A 3 -43.00 20.28 -31.55
CA ASP A 3 -41.92 20.11 -32.52
C ASP A 3 -40.51 20.27 -31.91
N ASP A 4 -39.55 19.68 -32.62
CA ASP A 4 -38.11 19.68 -32.40
C ASP A 4 -37.45 21.01 -32.80
N SER A 5 -36.22 21.25 -32.31
CA SER A 5 -35.18 22.00 -33.04
C SER A 5 -33.78 21.68 -32.51
N GLN A 6 -33.01 20.95 -33.33
CA GLN A 6 -31.57 20.70 -33.20
C GLN A 6 -30.72 21.90 -33.62
N THR A 7 -29.50 21.98 -33.08
CA THR A 7 -28.18 22.29 -33.74
C THR A 7 -27.14 22.42 -32.61
N GLY A 8 -25.87 21.98 -32.64
CA GLY A 8 -25.03 21.27 -33.61
C GLY A 8 -23.63 21.02 -33.01
N LEU A 9 -23.08 19.84 -33.31
CA LEU A 9 -21.67 19.43 -33.59
C LEU A 9 -20.44 19.79 -32.69
N LYS A 10 -19.73 18.68 -32.34
CA LYS A 10 -18.28 18.37 -32.52
C LYS A 10 -17.24 18.83 -31.47
N ASN A 11 -16.60 17.86 -30.79
CA ASN A 11 -15.32 17.26 -31.24
C ASN A 11 -14.80 16.14 -30.30
N THR A 12 -14.24 15.11 -30.93
CA THR A 12 -13.55 13.93 -30.39
C THR A 12 -12.02 14.13 -30.35
N THR A 13 -11.30 13.46 -29.44
CA THR A 13 -9.87 13.15 -29.63
C THR A 13 -9.50 11.77 -29.06
N THR A 14 -9.30 10.86 -30.00
CA THR A 14 -8.35 9.74 -30.14
C THR A 14 -7.36 9.40 -29.01
N THR A 15 -7.24 8.11 -28.69
CA THR A 15 -5.94 7.43 -28.50
C THR A 15 -5.98 5.97 -29.00
N ASP A 16 -4.99 5.65 -29.85
CA ASP A 16 -4.68 4.37 -30.50
C ASP A 16 -4.15 3.26 -29.57
N ASN A 17 -4.34 2.00 -30.01
CA ASN A 17 -3.30 0.98 -30.29
C ASN A 17 -3.69 -0.45 -29.83
N HIS A 18 -3.89 -1.37 -30.79
CA HIS A 18 -3.01 -2.53 -30.94
C HIS A 18 -3.22 -3.29 -32.26
N ALA A 19 -2.11 -3.58 -32.93
CA ALA A 19 -2.01 -4.15 -34.28
C ALA A 19 -2.32 -5.65 -34.39
N LYS A 20 -2.89 -6.03 -35.55
CA LYS A 20 -3.07 -7.40 -36.06
C LYS A 20 -1.81 -7.88 -36.78
N ASN A 21 -1.49 -9.18 -36.66
CA ASN A 21 -0.52 -9.87 -37.52
C ASN A 21 -1.25 -10.93 -38.36
N ARG A 22 -1.22 -10.81 -39.71
CA ARG A 22 -1.76 -11.80 -40.67
C ARG A 22 -0.60 -12.53 -41.36
N ARG A 23 -0.76 -13.83 -41.63
CA ARG A 23 0.12 -14.62 -42.49
C ARG A 23 -0.68 -15.11 -43.69
N PHE A 24 -0.27 -14.71 -44.89
CA PHE A 24 -0.80 -15.16 -46.19
C PHE A 24 -0.05 -16.41 -46.66
N THR A 25 -0.73 -17.29 -47.40
CA THR A 25 -0.09 -18.33 -48.24
C THR A 25 -0.90 -18.45 -49.53
N ILE A 26 -0.21 -18.39 -50.67
CA ILE A 26 -0.72 -18.45 -52.04
C ILE A 26 0.01 -19.59 -52.76
N THR A 27 -0.70 -20.40 -53.55
CA THR A 27 -0.17 -21.19 -54.69
C THR A 27 -1.32 -21.79 -55.55
N PRO A 28 -1.09 -22.17 -56.84
CA PRO A 28 -1.80 -21.52 -57.98
C PRO A 28 -2.22 -22.44 -59.19
N LYS A 29 -2.78 -21.80 -60.26
CA LYS A 29 -2.76 -22.14 -61.74
C LYS A 29 -3.50 -23.43 -62.24
N VAL A 30 -3.99 -23.64 -63.48
CA VAL A 30 -3.94 -23.01 -64.83
C VAL A 30 -4.94 -23.73 -65.80
N GLY A 31 -5.46 -22.99 -66.79
CA GLY A 31 -5.68 -23.46 -68.19
C GLY A 31 -7.13 -23.75 -68.63
N ASP A 32 -7.59 -23.52 -69.86
CA ASP A 32 -6.99 -23.00 -71.10
C ASP A 32 -8.14 -22.55 -72.04
N SER A 33 -7.77 -21.89 -73.13
CA SER A 33 -8.55 -21.15 -74.13
C SER A 33 -9.50 -21.93 -75.06
N ASP A 34 -10.51 -21.21 -75.59
CA ASP A 34 -10.71 -20.87 -77.03
C ASP A 34 -12.03 -21.26 -77.74
N VAL A 35 -12.50 -20.32 -78.59
CA VAL A 35 -13.41 -20.43 -79.77
C VAL A 35 -14.91 -20.73 -79.53
N THR A 36 -15.94 -20.12 -80.14
CA THR A 36 -16.22 -18.94 -80.97
C THR A 36 -17.74 -18.97 -81.25
N PHE A 37 -18.41 -17.81 -81.12
CA PHE A 37 -19.62 -17.34 -81.84
C PHE A 37 -20.76 -18.33 -82.19
N GLU A 38 -21.93 -18.14 -81.58
CA GLU A 38 -23.10 -17.47 -82.19
C GLU A 38 -24.34 -17.63 -81.29
N LYS A 39 -24.64 -16.58 -80.51
CA LYS A 39 -25.99 -16.05 -80.29
C LYS A 39 -25.91 -14.79 -79.43
N GLN A 40 -25.77 -13.65 -80.11
CA GLN A 40 -26.16 -12.37 -79.56
C GLN A 40 -27.68 -12.37 -79.36
N GLN A 41 -28.13 -12.46 -78.11
CA GLN A 41 -29.28 -11.75 -77.53
C GLN A 41 -29.66 -12.41 -76.20
N GLU A 42 -29.06 -11.94 -75.09
CA GLU A 42 -29.67 -11.85 -73.74
C GLU A 42 -28.65 -11.54 -72.61
N GLN A 43 -27.60 -10.77 -72.89
CA GLN A 43 -26.74 -10.24 -71.81
C GLN A 43 -26.49 -8.75 -72.02
N SER A 44 -27.51 -7.96 -71.69
CA SER A 44 -27.32 -6.58 -71.25
C SER A 44 -28.37 -6.27 -70.20
N LYS A 45 -28.00 -6.47 -68.93
CA LYS A 45 -28.41 -5.73 -67.72
C LYS A 45 -28.17 -6.58 -66.47
N ASN A 46 -27.04 -6.36 -65.80
CA ASN A 46 -27.04 -6.07 -64.36
C ASN A 46 -25.62 -5.63 -63.91
N SER A 47 -25.25 -4.41 -64.28
CA SER A 47 -24.36 -3.63 -63.41
C SER A 47 -25.31 -2.97 -62.40
N GLN A 48 -25.50 -3.61 -61.24
CA GLN A 48 -26.29 -3.03 -60.16
C GLN A 48 -25.50 -1.85 -59.58
N ILE A 49 -26.05 -0.67 -59.78
CA ILE A 49 -25.79 0.51 -58.97
C ILE A 49 -26.43 0.20 -57.61
N GLU A 50 -25.63 -0.11 -56.58
CA GLU A 50 -26.15 -0.20 -55.19
C GLU A 50 -26.85 1.12 -54.88
N THR A 51 -28.16 1.07 -54.64
CA THR A 51 -28.93 2.26 -54.34
C THR A 51 -28.64 2.71 -52.91
N SER A 52 -28.77 4.01 -52.61
CA SER A 52 -28.61 4.53 -51.24
C SER A 52 -29.55 3.85 -50.22
N SER A 53 -30.63 3.21 -50.68
CA SER A 53 -31.54 2.39 -49.87
C SER A 53 -30.90 1.05 -49.50
N ASP A 54 -30.25 0.36 -50.45
CA ASP A 54 -29.61 -0.94 -50.21
C ASP A 54 -28.47 -0.85 -49.21
N VAL A 55 -27.73 0.27 -49.21
CA VAL A 55 -26.68 0.56 -48.24
C VAL A 55 -27.27 0.80 -46.84
N LEU A 56 -28.37 1.55 -46.75
CA LEU A 56 -29.06 1.83 -45.49
C LEU A 56 -29.64 0.56 -44.85
N ASP A 57 -30.22 -0.32 -45.66
CA ASP A 57 -30.78 -1.60 -45.22
C ASP A 57 -29.68 -2.57 -44.75
N LYS A 58 -28.52 -2.54 -45.41
CA LYS A 58 -27.34 -3.30 -44.98
C LYS A 58 -26.79 -2.80 -43.65
N ASP A 59 -26.73 -1.49 -43.46
CA ASP A 59 -26.31 -0.88 -42.20
C ASP A 59 -27.30 -1.15 -41.06
N PHE A 60 -28.61 -1.15 -41.36
CA PHE A 60 -29.65 -1.52 -40.40
C PHE A 60 -29.54 -2.98 -39.96
N ASN A 61 -29.41 -3.91 -40.91
CA ASN A 61 -29.27 -5.34 -40.61
C ASN A 61 -27.99 -5.62 -39.82
N LYS A 62 -26.89 -4.94 -40.17
CA LYS A 62 -25.65 -5.01 -39.40
C LYS A 62 -25.84 -4.52 -37.96
N LEU A 63 -26.55 -3.41 -37.75
CA LEU A 63 -26.83 -2.88 -36.42
C LEU A 63 -27.70 -3.85 -35.61
N TYR A 64 -28.69 -4.48 -36.24
CA TYR A 64 -29.55 -5.47 -35.62
C TYR A 64 -28.76 -6.72 -35.20
N ASP A 65 -27.87 -7.22 -36.05
CA ASP A 65 -26.98 -8.33 -35.74
C ASP A 65 -25.99 -7.99 -34.62
N ASP A 66 -25.39 -6.78 -34.65
CA ASP A 66 -24.50 -6.28 -33.60
C ASP A 66 -25.26 -6.19 -32.24
N TRP A 67 -26.54 -5.77 -32.25
CA TRP A 67 -27.38 -5.73 -31.05
C TRP A 67 -27.70 -7.13 -30.49
N ILE A 68 -28.07 -8.09 -31.35
CA ILE A 68 -28.30 -9.49 -30.94
C ILE A 68 -27.02 -10.09 -30.36
N GLN A 69 -25.88 -9.81 -30.98
CA GLN A 69 -24.60 -10.29 -30.49
C GLN A 69 -24.29 -9.72 -29.09
N LEU A 70 -24.54 -8.42 -28.87
CA LEU A 70 -24.36 -7.79 -27.57
C LEU A 70 -25.31 -8.36 -26.50
N ASP A 71 -26.59 -8.57 -26.83
CA ASP A 71 -27.57 -9.17 -25.91
C ASP A 71 -27.17 -10.58 -25.47
N ASN A 72 -26.69 -11.40 -26.42
CA ASN A 72 -26.15 -12.71 -26.12
C ASN A 72 -24.88 -12.65 -25.26
N GLN A 73 -23.98 -11.69 -25.51
CA GLN A 73 -22.79 -11.47 -24.68
C GLN A 73 -23.17 -11.03 -23.25
N LEU A 74 -24.18 -10.18 -23.10
CA LEU A 74 -24.67 -9.74 -21.79
C LEU A 74 -25.29 -10.89 -21.00
N LYS A 75 -26.07 -11.75 -21.65
CA LYS A 75 -26.63 -12.96 -21.02
C LYS A 75 -25.56 -13.91 -20.50
N ILE A 76 -24.40 -13.99 -21.16
CA ILE A 76 -23.26 -14.79 -20.71
C ILE A 76 -22.50 -14.08 -19.57
N PHE A 77 -22.38 -12.75 -19.63
CA PHE A 77 -21.63 -11.96 -18.64
C PHE A 77 -22.39 -11.80 -17.30
N GLU A 78 -23.71 -11.68 -17.33
CA GLU A 78 -24.55 -11.50 -16.14
C GLU A 78 -24.28 -12.54 -15.02
N PRO A 79 -24.26 -13.86 -15.27
CA PRO A 79 -23.93 -14.83 -14.24
C PRO A 79 -22.48 -14.72 -13.75
N GLN A 80 -21.53 -14.37 -14.62
CA GLN A 80 -20.12 -14.16 -14.25
C GLN A 80 -19.94 -12.95 -13.32
N HIS A 81 -20.66 -11.85 -13.60
CA HIS A 81 -20.68 -10.68 -12.75
C HIS A 81 -21.32 -10.98 -11.39
N LYS A 82 -22.41 -11.75 -11.38
CA LYS A 82 -23.06 -12.19 -10.13
C LYS A 82 -22.13 -13.04 -9.27
N GLU A 83 -21.38 -13.97 -9.87
CA GLU A 83 -20.36 -14.76 -9.16
C GLU A 83 -19.25 -13.86 -8.58
N TYR A 84 -18.81 -12.85 -9.33
CA TYR A 84 -17.82 -11.88 -8.84
C TYR A 84 -18.31 -11.11 -7.61
N VAL A 85 -19.55 -10.60 -7.64
CA VAL A 85 -20.15 -9.89 -6.50
C VAL A 85 -20.27 -10.81 -5.28
N GLN A 86 -20.71 -12.05 -5.45
CA GLN A 86 -20.78 -13.02 -4.36
C GLN A 86 -19.41 -13.28 -3.72
N LYS A 87 -18.36 -13.44 -4.52
CA LYS A 87 -16.99 -13.63 -4.01
C LYS A 87 -16.48 -12.40 -3.26
N LEU A 88 -16.88 -11.18 -3.65
CA LEU A 88 -16.54 -9.97 -2.91
C LEU A 88 -17.18 -9.97 -1.52
N ASP A 89 -18.46 -10.34 -1.42
CA ASP A 89 -19.18 -10.42 -0.15
C ASP A 89 -18.54 -11.46 0.78
N GLU A 90 -18.22 -12.66 0.26
CA GLU A 90 -17.50 -13.70 1.01
C GLU A 90 -16.16 -13.21 1.55
N VAL A 91 -15.39 -12.48 0.74
CA VAL A 91 -14.11 -11.89 1.17
C VAL A 91 -14.32 -10.86 2.29
N GLU A 92 -15.35 -10.04 2.21
CA GLU A 92 -15.63 -9.02 3.21
C GLU A 92 -16.09 -9.63 4.55
N GLU A 93 -16.93 -10.66 4.51
CA GLU A 93 -17.31 -11.42 5.70
C GLU A 93 -16.10 -12.06 6.38
N LEU A 94 -15.20 -12.68 5.60
CA LEU A 94 -13.97 -13.28 6.12
C LEU A 94 -13.06 -12.23 6.76
N LYS A 95 -12.90 -11.05 6.15
CA LYS A 95 -12.12 -9.96 6.74
C LYS A 95 -12.66 -9.58 8.12
N MET A 96 -13.98 -9.40 8.24
CA MET A 96 -14.62 -9.00 9.49
C MET A 96 -14.51 -10.08 10.57
N LYS A 97 -14.70 -11.35 10.18
CA LYS A 97 -14.55 -12.51 11.07
C LYS A 97 -13.12 -12.61 11.61
N TYR A 98 -12.13 -12.67 10.73
CA TYR A 98 -10.73 -12.83 11.14
C TYR A 98 -10.18 -11.61 11.87
N ARG A 99 -10.67 -10.40 11.57
CA ARG A 99 -10.31 -9.21 12.33
C ARG A 99 -10.79 -9.29 13.78
N THR A 100 -12.00 -9.79 14.00
CA THR A 100 -12.56 -9.96 15.35
C THR A 100 -11.80 -11.02 16.15
N GLU A 101 -11.44 -12.14 15.51
CA GLU A 101 -10.61 -13.17 16.13
C GLU A 101 -9.20 -12.65 16.44
N PHE A 102 -8.58 -11.92 15.51
CA PHE A 102 -7.29 -11.28 15.70
C PHE A 102 -7.29 -10.34 16.91
N ASP A 103 -8.26 -9.42 16.99
CA ASP A 103 -8.38 -8.47 18.10
C ASP A 103 -8.54 -9.20 19.45
N ARG A 104 -9.23 -10.35 19.46
CA ARG A 104 -9.39 -11.21 20.64
C ARG A 104 -8.07 -11.87 21.05
N TYR A 105 -7.34 -12.46 20.11
CA TYR A 105 -6.03 -13.06 20.40
C TYR A 105 -5.02 -12.01 20.88
N MET A 106 -5.01 -10.84 20.26
CA MET A 106 -4.10 -9.76 20.63
C MET A 106 -4.36 -9.24 22.06
N LYS A 107 -5.64 -9.12 22.45
CA LYS A 107 -6.02 -8.79 23.84
C LYS A 107 -5.54 -9.85 24.83
N LYS A 108 -5.72 -11.13 24.50
CA LYS A 108 -5.26 -12.24 25.35
C LYS A 108 -3.74 -12.22 25.53
N ILE A 109 -2.96 -12.07 24.45
CA ILE A 109 -1.49 -11.99 24.54
C ILE A 109 -1.05 -10.82 25.43
N LYS A 110 -1.63 -9.62 25.22
CA LYS A 110 -1.31 -8.45 26.05
C LYS A 110 -1.62 -8.67 27.53
N GLN A 111 -2.75 -9.33 27.82
CA GLN A 111 -3.14 -9.68 29.19
C GLN A 111 -2.12 -10.64 29.81
N ILE A 112 -1.82 -11.75 29.15
CA ILE A 112 -0.86 -12.75 29.66
C ILE A 112 0.53 -12.13 29.81
N GLN A 113 0.98 -11.28 28.89
CA GLN A 113 2.25 -10.54 29.03
C GLN A 113 2.29 -9.64 30.26
N LYS A 114 1.18 -8.96 30.58
CA LYS A 114 1.06 -8.15 31.80
C LYS A 114 1.14 -9.02 33.05
N ASP A 115 0.47 -10.17 33.04
CA ASP A 115 0.43 -11.11 34.16
C ASP A 115 1.81 -11.75 34.39
N VAL A 116 2.50 -12.17 33.34
CA VAL A 116 3.89 -12.67 33.41
C VAL A 116 4.83 -11.62 34.00
N LYS A 117 4.76 -10.37 33.52
CA LYS A 117 5.57 -9.26 34.08
C LYS A 117 5.27 -9.03 35.57
N HIS A 118 4.00 -9.10 35.95
CA HIS A 118 3.59 -8.93 37.34
C HIS A 118 4.10 -10.07 38.24
N LEU A 119 3.97 -11.32 37.80
CA LEU A 119 4.45 -12.50 38.54
C LEU A 119 5.97 -12.52 38.70
N ILE A 120 6.73 -12.13 37.66
CA ILE A 120 8.18 -11.97 37.74
C ILE A 120 8.54 -10.90 38.78
N LYS A 121 7.84 -9.76 38.78
CA LYS A 121 8.06 -8.66 39.73
C LYS A 121 7.67 -9.02 41.18
N GLN A 122 6.61 -9.80 41.37
CA GLN A 122 6.23 -10.28 42.70
C GLN A 122 7.26 -11.28 43.24
N ARG A 123 7.72 -12.19 42.39
CA ARG A 123 8.72 -13.19 42.79
C ARG A 123 10.06 -12.56 43.11
N SER A 124 10.53 -11.56 42.36
CA SER A 124 11.78 -10.86 42.67
C SER A 124 11.74 -10.16 44.03
N LYS A 125 10.58 -9.61 44.43
CA LYS A 125 10.37 -9.02 45.77
C LYS A 125 10.32 -10.04 46.89
N LEU A 126 9.81 -11.25 46.61
CA LEU A 126 9.75 -12.33 47.60
C LEU A 126 11.16 -12.90 47.88
N SER A 127 12.00 -13.03 46.85
CA SER A 127 13.40 -13.50 47.00
C SER A 127 14.29 -12.57 47.82
N THR A 128 14.00 -11.26 47.84
CA THR A 128 14.79 -10.27 48.61
C THR A 128 14.45 -10.23 50.09
N THR A 129 13.40 -10.93 50.53
CA THR A 129 12.95 -10.94 51.93
C THR A 129 13.40 -12.20 52.69
N THR A 130 13.97 -13.19 51.99
CA THR A 130 14.29 -14.53 52.56
C THR A 130 15.76 -14.93 52.40
N THR A 131 16.68 -13.99 52.58
CA THR A 131 18.11 -14.31 52.74
C THR A 131 18.59 -13.77 54.07
N ASP A 132 18.25 -14.49 55.14
CA ASP A 132 19.19 -14.66 56.24
C ASP A 132 19.11 -16.12 56.72
N THR A 133 20.28 -16.77 56.80
CA THR A 133 20.50 -18.16 57.24
C THR A 133 20.19 -19.29 56.25
N SER A 134 21.17 -19.63 55.40
CA SER A 134 21.88 -20.93 55.38
C SER A 134 22.50 -21.30 54.02
N ARG A 135 23.68 -21.93 54.13
CA ARG A 135 24.70 -22.26 53.12
C ARG A 135 24.24 -23.30 52.08
N PRO A 136 24.58 -23.18 50.78
CA PRO A 136 24.35 -24.25 49.82
C PRO A 136 25.59 -25.11 49.56
N THR A 137 25.43 -26.42 49.65
CA THR A 137 26.28 -27.47 49.06
C THR A 137 25.93 -27.68 47.57
N PRO A 138 26.89 -28.02 46.69
CA PRO A 138 26.64 -28.16 45.27
C PRO A 138 26.43 -29.62 44.88
N THR A 139 25.26 -29.97 44.37
CA THR A 139 25.08 -31.17 43.55
C THR A 139 23.95 -30.97 42.54
N SER A 140 24.15 -31.51 41.33
CA SER A 140 23.21 -31.69 40.20
C SER A 140 22.65 -30.44 39.47
N SER A 141 23.52 -29.65 38.83
CA SER A 141 23.12 -28.56 37.91
C SER A 141 23.48 -28.76 36.43
N THR A 142 24.23 -29.82 36.07
CA THR A 142 24.86 -29.91 34.73
C THR A 142 23.94 -30.46 33.62
N THR A 143 22.97 -31.33 33.94
CA THR A 143 22.14 -32.00 32.92
C THR A 143 20.87 -31.23 32.52
N ILE A 144 20.45 -30.23 33.31
CA ILE A 144 19.21 -29.47 33.08
C ILE A 144 19.48 -28.17 32.31
N SER A 145 20.69 -27.59 32.46
CA SER A 145 21.08 -26.38 31.75
C SER A 145 21.15 -26.56 30.22
N THR A 146 21.41 -27.79 29.76
CA THR A 146 21.54 -28.14 28.32
C THR A 146 20.20 -28.13 27.60
N SER A 147 19.13 -28.64 28.22
CA SER A 147 17.78 -28.68 27.62
C SER A 147 17.21 -27.27 27.36
N VAL A 148 17.40 -26.33 28.29
CA VAL A 148 16.93 -24.94 28.14
C VAL A 148 17.74 -24.18 27.09
N SER A 149 19.06 -24.42 26.99
CA SER A 149 19.88 -23.84 25.93
C SER A 149 19.55 -24.40 24.56
N ASP A 150 19.25 -25.70 24.46
CA ASP A 150 18.85 -26.36 23.20
C ASP A 150 17.48 -25.87 22.74
N PHE A 151 16.56 -25.63 23.68
CA PHE A 151 15.26 -25.04 23.39
C PHE A 151 15.39 -23.57 22.94
N LYS A 152 16.25 -22.78 23.61
CA LYS A 152 16.60 -21.41 23.17
C LYS A 152 17.25 -21.40 21.78
N LEU A 153 18.11 -22.37 21.48
CA LEU A 153 18.73 -22.54 20.16
C LEU A 153 17.69 -22.89 19.09
N LYS A 154 16.76 -23.82 19.37
CA LYS A 154 15.64 -24.14 18.47
C LYS A 154 14.68 -22.97 18.25
N LEU A 155 14.41 -22.16 19.29
CA LEU A 155 13.60 -20.94 19.17
C LEU A 155 14.29 -19.91 18.26
N LYS A 156 15.60 -19.72 18.45
CA LYS A 156 16.42 -18.78 17.67
C LYS A 156 16.57 -19.22 16.22
N GLN A 157 16.64 -20.54 15.98
CA GLN A 157 16.61 -21.13 14.64
C GLN A 157 15.23 -20.97 13.96
N SER A 158 14.12 -21.12 14.70
CA SER A 158 12.78 -20.86 14.17
C SER A 158 12.54 -19.40 13.81
N GLN A 159 13.16 -18.45 14.52
CA GLN A 159 13.14 -17.03 14.12
C GLN A 159 13.93 -16.80 12.81
N SER A 160 15.13 -17.37 12.69
CA SER A 160 15.97 -17.23 11.49
C SER A 160 15.38 -17.86 10.23
N THR A 161 14.70 -19.02 10.34
CA THR A 161 14.04 -19.66 9.18
C THR A 161 12.81 -18.89 8.74
N THR A 162 12.12 -18.19 9.65
CA THR A 162 10.99 -17.32 9.30
C THR A 162 11.39 -16.03 8.58
N ASP A 163 12.63 -15.55 8.76
CA ASP A 163 13.16 -14.37 8.07
C ASP A 163 13.60 -14.69 6.63
N LEU A 164 14.11 -15.90 6.37
CA LEU A 164 14.42 -16.39 5.00
C LEU A 164 13.16 -16.67 4.16
N ALA A 165 12.03 -17.02 4.79
CA ALA A 165 10.76 -17.27 4.11
C ALA A 165 10.05 -15.98 3.61
N SER A 166 10.73 -14.84 3.62
CA SER A 166 10.26 -13.54 3.11
C SER A 166 10.07 -13.50 1.58
N LYS A 167 10.53 -14.53 0.85
CA LYS A 167 10.33 -14.68 -0.60
C LYS A 167 9.59 -15.97 -0.95
N GLY A 168 8.27 -15.91 -0.87
CA GLY A 168 7.38 -16.85 -1.56
C GLY A 168 6.95 -18.08 -0.73
N ARG A 169 5.67 -18.42 -0.89
CA ARG A 169 4.89 -19.49 -0.24
C ARG A 169 4.35 -19.21 1.17
N GLN A 170 3.03 -19.36 1.26
CA GLN A 170 2.14 -19.31 2.42
C GLN A 170 2.38 -20.37 3.51
N SER A 171 3.56 -21.00 3.61
CA SER A 171 3.83 -21.96 4.68
C SER A 171 4.64 -21.30 5.79
N VAL A 172 4.02 -20.37 6.52
CA VAL A 172 4.59 -19.89 7.79
C VAL A 172 4.20 -20.91 8.85
N LEU A 173 5.17 -21.68 9.34
CA LEU A 173 4.98 -22.55 10.50
C LEU A 173 4.36 -21.74 11.64
N THR A 174 3.19 -22.17 12.13
CA THR A 174 2.63 -21.65 13.36
C THR A 174 3.65 -21.90 14.47
N PRO A 175 3.99 -20.88 15.28
CA PRO A 175 4.82 -21.11 16.44
C PRO A 175 3.99 -21.75 17.56
N SER A 176 3.48 -22.94 17.31
CA SER A 176 2.77 -23.75 18.30
C SER A 176 3.74 -24.75 18.88
N LEU A 177 3.81 -24.81 20.21
CA LEU A 177 4.53 -25.86 20.91
C LEU A 177 3.84 -27.21 20.69
N SER A 178 4.60 -28.28 20.51
CA SER A 178 4.07 -29.64 20.53
C SER A 178 3.64 -30.02 21.97
N MET A 179 2.79 -31.04 22.10
CA MET A 179 2.38 -31.50 23.44
C MET A 179 3.56 -32.00 24.27
N ASP A 180 4.56 -32.63 23.64
CA ASP A 180 5.78 -33.08 24.31
C ASP A 180 6.64 -31.91 24.85
N GLU A 181 6.62 -30.76 24.17
CA GLU A 181 7.30 -29.55 24.64
C GLU A 181 6.57 -28.92 25.82
N ILE A 182 5.23 -28.95 25.83
CA ILE A 182 4.40 -28.44 26.93
C ILE A 182 4.62 -29.27 28.21
N ASP A 183 4.71 -30.60 28.09
CA ASP A 183 4.96 -31.48 29.22
C ASP A 183 6.37 -31.28 29.81
N GLN A 184 7.38 -31.05 28.97
CA GLN A 184 8.73 -30.70 29.45
C GLN A 184 8.73 -29.35 30.20
N ILE A 185 7.98 -28.36 29.73
CA ILE A 185 7.84 -27.07 30.42
C ILE A 185 7.23 -27.24 31.80
N GLN A 186 6.32 -28.21 31.97
CA GLN A 186 5.68 -28.47 33.25
C GLN A 186 6.66 -28.88 34.36
N THR A 187 7.76 -29.53 33.97
CA THR A 187 8.81 -30.02 34.87
C THR A 187 9.85 -28.98 35.28
N LEU A 188 9.86 -27.80 34.65
CA LEU A 188 10.85 -26.74 34.91
C LEU A 188 10.57 -25.96 36.19
N LYS A 189 11.60 -25.29 36.73
CA LYS A 189 11.46 -24.39 37.87
C LYS A 189 10.51 -23.24 37.50
N PRO A 190 9.64 -22.77 38.42
CA PRO A 190 8.59 -21.83 38.02
C PRO A 190 9.09 -20.45 37.55
N LEU A 191 10.35 -20.07 37.80
CA LEU A 191 10.95 -18.85 37.22
C LEU A 191 11.37 -19.06 35.75
N GLU A 192 11.94 -20.21 35.42
CA GLU A 192 12.32 -20.60 34.06
C GLU A 192 11.09 -20.79 33.18
N ARG A 193 10.01 -21.37 33.74
CA ARG A 193 8.70 -21.46 33.09
C ARG A 193 8.16 -20.09 32.69
N LEU A 194 8.22 -19.11 33.60
CA LEU A 194 7.75 -17.74 33.32
C LEU A 194 8.60 -17.04 32.24
N GLN A 195 9.92 -17.27 32.23
CA GLN A 195 10.80 -16.73 31.19
C GLN A 195 10.47 -17.33 29.81
N LEU A 196 10.28 -18.65 29.75
CA LEU A 196 9.96 -19.34 28.51
C LEU A 196 8.57 -18.96 27.96
N ILE A 197 7.58 -18.83 28.84
CA ILE A 197 6.24 -18.32 28.48
C ILE A 197 6.37 -16.89 27.94
N GLY A 198 7.21 -16.04 28.56
CA GLY A 198 7.49 -14.70 28.07
C GLY A 198 8.11 -14.69 26.66
N GLU A 199 9.09 -15.56 26.40
CA GLU A 199 9.72 -15.72 25.08
C GLU A 199 8.71 -16.21 24.02
N GLN A 200 7.87 -17.20 24.35
CA GLN A 200 6.80 -17.68 23.47
C GLN A 200 5.74 -16.61 23.17
N LEU A 201 5.32 -15.84 24.17
CA LEU A 201 4.40 -14.72 23.98
C LEU A 201 4.96 -13.65 23.05
N ASN A 202 6.26 -13.36 23.15
CA ASN A 202 6.91 -12.42 22.24
C ASN A 202 6.92 -12.96 20.81
N LEU A 203 7.14 -14.27 20.64
CA LEU A 203 7.15 -14.91 19.34
C LEU A 203 5.74 -14.95 18.72
N HIS A 204 4.71 -15.26 19.51
CA HIS A 204 3.31 -15.15 19.09
C HIS A 204 2.92 -13.72 18.74
N HIS A 205 3.39 -12.73 19.51
CA HIS A 205 3.16 -11.32 19.21
C HIS A 205 3.79 -10.92 17.86
N SER A 206 5.03 -11.33 17.59
CA SER A 206 5.69 -11.08 16.30
C SER A 206 4.98 -11.77 15.13
N TYR A 207 4.45 -12.98 15.34
CA TYR A 207 3.65 -13.70 14.35
C TYR A 207 2.31 -12.99 14.08
N LEU A 208 1.61 -12.55 15.12
CA LEU A 208 0.38 -11.76 14.97
C LEU A 208 0.66 -10.43 14.28
N ASP A 209 1.76 -9.74 14.57
CA ASP A 209 2.11 -8.49 13.88
C ASP A 209 2.27 -8.70 12.36
N ARG A 210 2.76 -9.87 11.92
CA ARG A 210 2.84 -10.21 10.48
C ARG A 210 1.46 -10.46 9.85
N ILE A 211 0.54 -11.08 10.60
CA ILE A 211 -0.85 -11.29 10.14
C ILE A 211 -1.64 -9.98 10.17
N ALA A 212 -1.31 -9.08 11.08
CA ALA A 212 -1.95 -7.77 11.18
C ALA A 212 -1.80 -6.96 9.88
N ASP A 213 -0.74 -7.19 9.11
CA ASP A 213 -0.50 -6.51 7.84
C ASP A 213 -1.45 -6.98 6.72
N THR A 214 -2.08 -8.15 6.83
CA THR A 214 -3.04 -8.66 5.85
C THR A 214 -4.49 -8.41 6.23
N LEU A 215 -4.74 -7.92 7.45
CA LEU A 215 -6.06 -7.59 7.96
C LEU A 215 -6.33 -6.08 7.83
N PRO A 216 -7.58 -5.67 7.56
CA PRO A 216 -7.93 -4.26 7.55
C PRO A 216 -7.68 -3.65 8.94
N ARG A 217 -7.03 -2.49 9.01
CA ARG A 217 -6.79 -1.75 10.26
C ARG A 217 -7.76 -0.58 10.38
N LYS A 218 -8.27 -0.34 11.59
CA LYS A 218 -9.16 0.80 11.87
C LYS A 218 -8.31 2.02 12.25
N ASP A 219 -8.42 3.12 11.52
CA ASP A 219 -7.89 4.43 11.92
C ASP A 219 -9.06 5.42 12.07
N SER A 220 -9.17 6.01 13.26
CA SER A 220 -10.24 6.97 13.58
C SER A 220 -10.11 8.28 12.79
N TYR A 221 -8.89 8.70 12.47
CA TYR A 221 -8.68 9.91 11.68
C TYR A 221 -9.19 9.74 10.25
N LEU A 222 -8.85 8.61 9.64
CA LEU A 222 -9.26 8.29 8.28
C LEU A 222 -10.78 8.13 8.18
N ARG A 223 -11.40 7.57 9.22
CA ARG A 223 -12.87 7.46 9.31
C ARG A 223 -13.57 8.82 9.38
N VAL A 224 -12.96 9.82 10.01
CA VAL A 224 -13.50 11.18 10.07
C VAL A 224 -13.42 11.87 8.71
N ILE A 225 -12.33 11.66 7.95
CA ILE A 225 -12.11 12.35 6.66
C ILE A 225 -12.74 11.64 5.47
N LEU A 226 -12.55 10.32 5.35
CA LEU A 226 -13.03 9.51 4.22
C LEU A 226 -14.36 8.80 4.51
N GLY A 227 -14.89 8.90 5.74
CA GLY A 227 -16.09 8.17 6.15
C GLY A 227 -15.81 6.70 6.48
N ALA A 228 -16.86 5.87 6.50
CA ALA A 228 -16.76 4.45 6.82
C ALA A 228 -16.22 3.59 5.67
N VAL A 229 -15.18 4.05 4.98
CA VAL A 229 -14.54 3.36 3.85
C VAL A 229 -13.26 2.68 4.32
N ASP A 230 -13.14 1.37 4.13
CA ASP A 230 -11.93 0.62 4.45
C ASP A 230 -10.87 0.83 3.36
N VAL A 231 -9.87 1.67 3.64
CA VAL A 231 -8.74 1.95 2.72
C VAL A 231 -7.64 0.89 2.82
N SER A 232 -8.01 -0.34 3.19
CA SER A 232 -7.09 -1.47 3.31
C SER A 232 -6.80 -2.04 1.92
N ILE A 233 -5.61 -1.77 1.41
CA ILE A 233 -5.12 -2.29 0.14
C ILE A 233 -4.68 -3.74 0.36
N LEU A 234 -5.52 -4.71 0.03
CA LEU A 234 -5.23 -6.12 0.33
C LEU A 234 -4.08 -6.68 -0.52
N ASN A 235 -3.93 -6.19 -1.75
CA ASN A 235 -2.94 -6.68 -2.69
C ASN A 235 -1.55 -6.11 -2.38
N LYS A 236 -0.55 -7.00 -2.24
CA LYS A 236 0.84 -6.61 -1.94
C LYS A 236 1.40 -5.67 -3.01
N SER A 237 1.15 -5.93 -4.30
CA SER A 237 1.66 -5.07 -5.37
C SER A 237 1.05 -3.65 -5.33
N ASP A 238 -0.21 -3.53 -4.95
CA ASP A 238 -0.88 -2.24 -4.85
C ASP A 238 -0.42 -1.43 -3.65
N LYS A 239 -0.11 -2.08 -2.52
CA LYS A 239 0.54 -1.43 -1.37
C LYS A 239 1.88 -0.82 -1.76
N TRP A 240 2.70 -1.58 -2.47
CA TRP A 240 3.99 -1.13 -2.99
C TRP A 240 3.85 0.03 -3.97
N ARG A 241 2.92 -0.08 -4.92
CA ARG A 241 2.63 0.98 -5.88
C ARG A 241 2.19 2.26 -5.18
N TYR A 242 1.26 2.18 -4.22
CA TYR A 242 0.81 3.34 -3.45
C TYR A 242 1.96 4.01 -2.70
N LYS A 243 2.84 3.21 -2.08
CA LYS A 243 4.04 3.69 -1.41
C LYS A 243 4.98 4.42 -2.36
N GLU A 244 5.24 3.86 -3.54
CA GLU A 244 6.06 4.53 -4.55
C GLU A 244 5.43 5.83 -5.03
N GLU A 245 4.12 5.85 -5.27
CA GLU A 245 3.39 7.06 -5.65
C GLU A 245 3.39 8.13 -4.54
N TYR A 246 3.41 7.72 -3.27
CA TYR A 246 3.62 8.61 -2.14
C TYR A 246 5.03 9.22 -2.13
N GLU A 247 6.07 8.39 -2.26
CA GLU A 247 7.46 8.86 -2.29
C GLU A 247 7.72 9.79 -3.49
N LYS A 248 7.20 9.43 -4.67
CA LYS A 248 7.25 10.26 -5.88
C LYS A 248 6.53 11.59 -5.68
N PHE A 249 5.31 11.56 -5.14
CA PHE A 249 4.55 12.77 -4.83
C PHE A 249 5.33 13.72 -3.94
N LYS A 250 5.87 13.21 -2.83
CA LYS A 250 6.68 13.99 -1.89
C LYS A 250 7.87 14.63 -2.61
N PHE A 251 8.64 13.83 -3.35
CA PHE A 251 9.79 14.31 -4.10
C PHE A 251 9.42 15.39 -5.13
N ILE A 252 8.37 15.19 -5.92
CA ILE A 252 7.91 16.15 -6.93
C ILE A 252 7.54 17.50 -6.28
N ILE A 253 6.79 17.47 -5.18
CA ILE A 253 6.41 18.71 -4.49
C ILE A 253 7.62 19.39 -3.84
N THR A 254 8.56 18.64 -3.27
CA THR A 254 9.83 19.20 -2.78
C THR A 254 10.61 19.90 -3.89
N ILE A 255 10.68 19.33 -5.10
CA ILE A 255 11.36 19.98 -6.24
C ILE A 255 10.61 21.23 -6.70
N ILE A 256 9.29 21.19 -6.81
CA ILE A 256 8.48 22.36 -7.16
C ILE A 256 8.68 23.48 -6.13
N THR A 257 8.59 23.17 -4.84
CA THR A 257 8.78 24.17 -3.77
C THR A 257 10.20 24.73 -3.74
N MET A 258 11.22 23.89 -4.01
CA MET A 258 12.61 24.32 -4.15
C MET A 258 12.77 25.34 -5.28
N ILE A 259 12.32 25.01 -6.50
CA ILE A 259 12.43 25.87 -7.68
C ILE A 259 11.65 27.17 -7.46
N TYR A 260 10.41 27.07 -6.96
CA TYR A 260 9.57 28.23 -6.68
C TYR A 260 10.24 29.19 -5.70
N SER A 261 10.72 28.67 -4.56
CA SER A 261 11.38 29.47 -3.53
C SER A 261 12.65 30.13 -4.05
N PHE A 262 13.43 29.39 -4.84
CA PHE A 262 14.65 29.88 -5.46
C PHE A 262 14.39 31.03 -6.43
N ILE A 263 13.40 30.88 -7.33
CA ILE A 263 13.05 31.92 -8.31
C ILE A 263 12.55 33.19 -7.60
N VAL A 264 11.63 33.06 -6.64
CA VAL A 264 11.09 34.21 -5.90
C VAL A 264 12.19 34.94 -5.13
N TRP A 265 13.12 34.19 -4.53
CA TRP A 265 14.25 34.77 -3.81
C TRP A 265 15.25 35.46 -4.73
N ILE A 266 15.74 34.79 -5.78
CA ILE A 266 16.80 35.33 -6.65
C ILE A 266 16.33 36.51 -7.50
N ALA A 267 15.10 36.44 -8.01
CA ALA A 267 14.52 37.50 -8.81
C ALA A 267 13.89 38.61 -7.95
N ASN A 268 13.91 38.46 -6.62
CA ASN A 268 13.35 39.41 -5.66
C ASN A 268 11.92 39.87 -6.01
N ILE A 269 11.10 38.93 -6.51
CA ILE A 269 9.73 39.22 -6.97
C ILE A 269 8.88 39.47 -5.74
N LYS A 270 8.21 40.63 -5.64
CA LYS A 270 7.38 41.03 -4.48
C LYS A 270 5.89 41.10 -4.85
N VAL A 271 5.36 40.02 -5.42
CA VAL A 271 3.95 39.93 -5.81
C VAL A 271 3.18 39.14 -4.75
N ARG A 272 2.24 39.79 -4.06
CA ARG A 272 1.45 39.16 -2.97
C ARG A 272 0.71 37.89 -3.41
N ALA A 273 0.21 37.88 -4.65
CA ALA A 273 -0.49 36.72 -5.21
C ALA A 273 0.43 35.49 -5.35
N LEU A 274 1.71 35.68 -5.68
CA LEU A 274 2.69 34.59 -5.73
C LEU A 274 2.97 34.05 -4.32
N ASP A 275 3.15 34.93 -3.34
CA ASP A 275 3.29 34.49 -1.96
C ASP A 275 2.07 33.68 -1.50
N ALA A 276 0.86 34.15 -1.78
CA ALA A 276 -0.38 33.43 -1.44
C ALA A 276 -0.46 32.08 -2.15
N LEU A 277 -0.09 32.01 -3.44
CA LEU A 277 -0.04 30.76 -4.20
C LEU A 277 0.95 29.76 -3.58
N PHE A 278 2.12 30.22 -3.14
CA PHE A 278 3.11 29.36 -2.48
C PHE A 278 2.64 28.85 -1.12
N HIS A 279 2.08 29.71 -0.27
CA HIS A 279 1.52 29.28 1.01
C HIS A 279 0.34 28.33 0.82
N PHE A 280 -0.53 28.58 -0.16
CA PHE A 280 -1.60 27.65 -0.53
C PHE A 280 -1.07 26.29 -0.97
N LEU A 281 -0.01 26.26 -1.79
CA LEU A 281 0.67 25.04 -2.18
C LEU A 281 1.18 24.26 -0.97
N LEU A 282 1.77 24.93 0.03
CA LEU A 282 2.24 24.29 1.26
C LEU A 282 1.10 23.73 2.12
N VAL A 283 0.02 24.50 2.30
CA VAL A 283 -1.19 24.04 3.03
C VAL A 283 -1.75 22.80 2.35
N TRP A 284 -1.91 22.85 1.03
CA TRP A 284 -2.38 21.71 0.24
C TRP A 284 -1.45 20.51 0.34
N TYR A 285 -0.13 20.73 0.28
CA TYR A 285 0.88 19.68 0.40
C TYR A 285 0.79 18.98 1.76
N TYR A 286 0.86 19.72 2.86
CA TYR A 286 0.83 19.12 4.20
C TYR A 286 -0.51 18.46 4.51
N CYS A 287 -1.63 19.04 4.08
CA CYS A 287 -2.94 18.40 4.20
C CYS A 287 -2.96 17.04 3.46
N THR A 288 -2.52 17.03 2.20
CA THR A 288 -2.46 15.80 1.39
C THR A 288 -1.51 14.77 2.01
N LEU A 289 -0.38 15.22 2.56
CA LEU A 289 0.60 14.36 3.22
C LEU A 289 -0.03 13.63 4.43
N THR A 290 -0.77 14.35 5.28
CA THR A 290 -1.43 13.72 6.45
C THR A 290 -2.41 12.62 6.05
N ILE A 291 -3.15 12.80 4.95
CA ILE A 291 -4.10 11.80 4.44
C ILE A 291 -3.32 10.59 3.91
N ARG A 292 -2.32 10.81 3.04
CA ARG A 292 -1.53 9.72 2.44
C ARG A 292 -0.76 8.92 3.50
N GLU A 293 -0.17 9.58 4.49
CA GLU A 293 0.52 8.91 5.60
C GLU A 293 -0.45 8.10 6.48
N SER A 294 -1.68 8.58 6.67
CA SER A 294 -2.70 7.85 7.42
C SER A 294 -3.11 6.57 6.70
N ILE A 295 -3.23 6.62 5.37
CA ILE A 295 -3.45 5.44 4.53
C ILE A 295 -2.26 4.48 4.63
N LEU A 296 -1.02 4.98 4.57
CA LEU A 296 0.18 4.15 4.71
C LEU A 296 0.27 3.44 6.06
N ILE A 297 -0.07 4.12 7.16
CA ILE A 297 -0.07 3.54 8.52
C ILE A 297 -1.11 2.42 8.64
N VAL A 298 -2.31 2.62 8.10
CA VAL A 298 -3.36 1.59 8.04
C VAL A 298 -2.88 0.36 7.26
N ASN A 299 -2.04 0.56 6.25
CA ASN A 299 -1.55 -0.49 5.37
C ASN A 299 -0.21 -1.13 5.78
N GLY A 300 0.32 -0.80 6.98
CA GLY A 300 1.50 -1.45 7.58
C GLY A 300 2.79 -0.62 7.56
N SER A 301 2.74 0.65 7.15
CA SER A 301 3.92 1.54 7.22
C SER A 301 4.21 1.95 8.66
N ASN A 302 5.48 1.85 9.09
CA ASN A 302 5.92 2.18 10.43
C ASN A 302 6.29 3.66 10.57
N ILE A 303 5.28 4.53 10.45
CA ILE A 303 5.45 5.98 10.58
C ILE A 303 5.11 6.39 12.01
N ASN A 304 6.03 7.07 12.69
CA ASN A 304 5.76 7.59 14.03
C ASN A 304 4.64 8.64 14.01
N GLY A 305 3.69 8.54 14.93
CA GLY A 305 2.56 9.47 15.02
C GLY A 305 2.96 10.93 15.27
N TRP A 306 4.17 11.18 15.80
CA TRP A 306 4.74 12.52 15.91
C TRP A 306 4.86 13.23 14.56
N TRP A 307 5.26 12.52 13.50
CA TRP A 307 5.38 13.12 12.16
C TRP A 307 4.04 13.65 11.66
N ARG A 308 2.99 12.86 11.84
CA ARG A 308 1.61 13.27 11.52
C ARG A 308 1.23 14.54 12.30
N ALA A 309 1.50 14.58 13.62
CA ALA A 309 1.24 15.76 14.44
C ALA A 309 2.00 17.00 13.96
N HIS A 310 3.28 16.83 13.61
CA HIS A 310 4.10 17.89 13.02
C HIS A 310 3.50 18.42 11.71
N HIS A 311 3.03 17.54 10.81
CA HIS A 311 2.39 17.96 9.56
C HIS A 311 1.07 18.71 9.76
N PHE A 312 0.28 18.36 10.78
CA PHE A 312 -0.88 19.18 11.16
C PHE A 312 -0.48 20.56 11.63
N ILE A 313 0.52 20.65 12.51
CA ILE A 313 1.02 21.93 13.01
C ILE A 313 1.54 22.76 11.83
N ALA A 314 2.29 22.16 10.91
CA ALA A 314 2.77 22.81 9.70
C ALA A 314 1.63 23.33 8.81
N THR A 315 0.54 22.57 8.68
CA THR A 315 -0.66 22.99 7.93
C THR A 315 -1.33 24.22 8.58
N VAL A 316 -1.45 24.23 9.90
CA VAL A 316 -2.02 25.38 10.64
C VAL A 316 -1.11 26.60 10.53
N CYS A 317 0.20 26.44 10.74
CA CYS A 317 1.18 27.53 10.62
C CYS A 317 1.20 28.13 9.21
N THR A 318 1.19 27.30 8.16
CA THR A 318 1.15 27.76 6.76
C THR A 318 -0.20 28.38 6.39
N GLY A 319 -1.30 27.91 6.99
CA GLY A 319 -2.62 28.54 6.89
C GLY A 319 -2.64 29.96 7.50
N ILE A 320 -2.02 30.14 8.67
CA ILE A 320 -1.86 31.47 9.28
C ILE A 320 -1.06 32.39 8.35
N LEU A 321 0.06 31.91 7.79
CA LEU A 321 0.87 32.66 6.82
C LEU A 321 0.09 33.04 5.56
N LEU A 322 -0.77 32.15 5.07
CA LEU A 322 -1.63 32.42 3.91
C LEU A 322 -2.56 33.60 4.19
N THR A 323 -3.21 33.60 5.36
CA THR A 323 -4.15 34.66 5.78
C THR A 323 -3.48 35.92 6.32
N TRP A 324 -2.16 35.92 6.53
CA TRP A 324 -1.46 37.05 7.14
C TRP A 324 -1.57 38.30 6.23
N PRO A 325 -2.13 39.42 6.73
CA PRO A 325 -2.27 40.65 5.96
C PRO A 325 -0.93 41.31 5.67
N GLU A 326 -0.90 42.11 4.60
CA GLU A 326 0.29 42.89 4.26
C GLU A 326 0.60 43.90 5.37
N SER A 327 1.72 43.67 6.06
CA SER A 327 2.13 44.39 7.26
C SER A 327 3.65 44.50 7.30
N GLN A 328 4.18 45.47 8.05
CA GLN A 328 5.62 45.66 8.18
C GLN A 328 6.34 44.39 8.69
N SER A 329 5.72 43.69 9.64
CA SER A 329 6.23 42.42 10.17
C SER A 329 6.30 41.34 9.10
N TYR A 330 5.28 41.22 8.24
CA TYR A 330 5.28 40.26 7.13
C TYR A 330 6.44 40.54 6.15
N HIS A 331 6.68 41.81 5.81
CA HIS A 331 7.78 42.17 4.91
C HIS A 331 9.16 41.84 5.47
N GLN A 332 9.36 41.98 6.78
CA GLN A 332 10.61 41.59 7.45
C GLN A 332 10.80 40.07 7.47
N PHE A 333 9.71 39.32 7.66
CA PHE A 333 9.73 37.86 7.70
C PHE A 333 9.90 37.21 6.32
N ARG A 334 9.28 37.78 5.29
CA ARG A 334 9.12 37.20 3.95
C ARG A 334 10.42 36.64 3.37
N THR A 335 11.49 37.42 3.34
CA THR A 335 12.76 36.98 2.75
C THR A 335 13.35 35.79 3.50
N GLN A 336 13.26 35.81 4.84
CA GLN A 336 13.75 34.71 5.68
C GLN A 336 12.95 33.43 5.41
N PHE A 337 11.63 33.55 5.20
CA PHE A 337 10.78 32.41 4.90
C PHE A 337 11.12 31.71 3.57
N PHE A 338 11.34 32.47 2.49
CA PHE A 338 11.70 31.87 1.19
C PHE A 338 13.11 31.27 1.19
N VAL A 339 14.07 31.91 1.86
CA VAL A 339 15.42 31.34 2.04
C VAL A 339 15.35 30.05 2.86
N PHE A 340 14.59 30.06 3.96
CA PHE A 340 14.39 28.89 4.79
C PHE A 340 13.67 27.76 4.03
N SER A 341 12.65 28.09 3.24
CA SER A 341 11.91 27.12 2.42
C SER A 341 12.81 26.47 1.37
N PHE A 342 13.63 27.26 0.68
CA PHE A 342 14.61 26.74 -0.26
C PHE A 342 15.62 25.82 0.43
N TYR A 343 16.18 26.26 1.56
CA TYR A 343 17.10 25.46 2.36
C TYR A 343 16.46 24.13 2.79
N LEU A 344 15.23 24.17 3.30
CA LEU A 344 14.50 22.98 3.74
C LEU A 344 14.27 22.01 2.59
N SER A 345 13.87 22.49 1.41
CA SER A 345 13.69 21.64 0.23
C SER A 345 15.01 21.00 -0.23
N VAL A 346 16.14 21.70 -0.16
CA VAL A 346 17.46 21.11 -0.45
C VAL A 346 17.78 19.98 0.54
N VAL A 347 17.57 20.21 1.83
CA VAL A 347 17.78 19.19 2.86
C VAL A 347 16.89 17.97 2.62
N GLN A 348 15.61 18.19 2.30
CA GLN A 348 14.67 17.11 2.01
C GLN A 348 15.08 16.27 0.79
N VAL A 349 15.61 16.89 -0.28
CA VAL A 349 16.14 16.16 -1.44
C VAL A 349 17.32 15.28 -1.05
N LEU A 350 18.28 15.82 -0.29
CA LEU A 350 19.45 15.07 0.18
C LEU A 350 19.04 13.90 1.08
N GLN A 351 18.12 14.15 2.02
CA GLN A 351 17.55 13.12 2.90
C GLN A 351 16.86 12.03 2.09
N PHE A 352 16.06 12.39 1.08
CA PHE A 352 15.38 11.43 0.22
C PHE A 352 16.36 10.47 -0.46
N TYR A 353 17.41 10.98 -1.10
CA TYR A 353 18.40 10.13 -1.77
C TYR A 353 19.15 9.23 -0.78
N TYR A 354 19.60 9.79 0.34
CA TYR A 354 20.32 9.05 1.37
C TYR A 354 19.48 7.92 1.97
N GLN A 355 18.25 8.24 2.39
CA GLN A 355 17.36 7.28 3.03
C GLN A 355 16.86 6.22 2.05
N ARG A 356 16.57 6.59 0.80
CA ARG A 356 16.17 5.62 -0.24
C ARG A 356 17.25 4.57 -0.47
N GLY A 357 18.52 5.00 -0.52
CA GLY A 357 19.66 4.10 -0.64
C GLY A 357 19.81 3.18 0.57
N CYS A 358 19.67 3.72 1.78
CA CYS A 358 19.76 2.91 2.99
C CYS A 358 18.60 1.93 3.14
N LEU A 359 17.37 2.34 2.84
CA LEU A 359 16.20 1.46 2.84
C LEU A 359 16.31 0.34 1.80
N TYR A 360 16.89 0.63 0.64
CA TYR A 360 17.19 -0.40 -0.36
C TYR A 360 18.17 -1.44 0.20
N ARG A 361 19.27 -0.99 0.84
CA ARG A 361 20.24 -1.87 1.48
C ARG A 361 19.61 -2.72 2.59
N LEU A 362 18.88 -2.10 3.52
CA LEU A 362 18.24 -2.80 4.63
C LEU A 362 17.19 -3.81 4.18
N ARG A 363 16.46 -3.50 3.10
CA ARG A 363 15.52 -4.43 2.48
C ARG A 363 16.21 -5.61 1.81
N ALA A 364 17.35 -5.39 1.13
CA ALA A 364 18.15 -6.47 0.57
C ALA A 364 18.72 -7.39 1.66
N LEU A 365 19.00 -6.85 2.85
CA LEU A 365 19.44 -7.57 4.04
C LEU A 365 18.29 -8.22 4.83
N GLY A 366 17.02 -7.91 4.51
CA GLY A 366 15.85 -8.40 5.25
C GLY A 366 15.63 -7.75 6.62
N GLU A 367 16.33 -6.65 6.94
CA GLU A 367 16.29 -6.01 8.27
C GLU A 367 15.15 -5.00 8.46
N THR A 368 14.49 -4.58 7.38
CA THR A 368 13.39 -3.57 7.41
C THR A 368 12.11 -4.10 6.80
N ARG A 369 10.97 -3.55 7.22
CA ARG A 369 9.68 -3.91 6.64
C ARG A 369 9.56 -3.34 5.22
N ASP A 370 8.87 -4.10 4.38
CA ASP A 370 8.57 -3.75 2.99
C ASP A 370 7.94 -2.34 2.88
N MET A 371 7.07 -1.99 3.82
CA MET A 371 6.31 -0.73 3.83
C MET A 371 7.03 0.47 4.47
N ASP A 372 8.31 0.36 4.86
CA ASP A 372 9.06 1.47 5.45
C ASP A 372 9.39 2.55 4.39
N ILE A 373 9.05 3.81 4.70
CA ILE A 373 9.18 4.98 3.83
C ILE A 373 10.34 5.89 4.27
N THR A 374 10.73 6.83 3.40
CA THR A 374 11.63 7.94 3.78
C THR A 374 10.89 8.93 4.68
N ILE A 375 11.55 9.44 5.71
CA ILE A 375 10.99 10.35 6.72
C ILE A 375 11.66 11.73 6.66
N GLU A 376 10.95 12.77 7.07
CA GLU A 376 11.49 14.15 7.16
C GLU A 376 12.37 14.32 8.43
N GLY A 377 13.37 13.46 8.63
CA GLY A 377 14.25 13.52 9.81
C GLY A 377 15.26 12.37 9.89
N PHE A 378 15.93 12.27 11.04
CA PHE A 378 16.90 11.20 11.30
C PHE A 378 16.27 10.06 12.09
N HIS A 379 16.60 8.82 11.74
CA HIS A 379 16.15 7.63 12.46
C HIS A 379 17.33 6.82 12.99
N SER A 380 17.13 6.13 14.11
CA SER A 380 18.19 5.39 14.81
C SER A 380 18.80 4.28 13.94
N TRP A 381 18.03 3.71 13.02
CA TRP A 381 18.53 2.69 12.08
C TRP A 381 19.55 3.25 11.08
N MET A 382 19.62 4.56 10.86
CA MET A 382 20.59 5.18 9.94
C MET A 382 22.04 5.07 10.45
N PHE A 383 22.23 4.80 11.75
CA PHE A 383 23.55 4.73 12.40
C PHE A 383 23.95 3.34 12.87
N ARG A 384 23.20 2.28 12.55
CA ARG A 384 23.62 0.92 12.91
C ARG A 384 24.81 0.53 12.02
N LYS A 385 25.99 0.46 12.63
CA LYS A 385 27.25 0.03 12.02
C LYS A 385 27.27 -1.47 11.78
#